data_AF-A0A0C2Z796-F1
#
_entry.id   AF-A0A0C2Z796-F1
#
_cell.length_a   1.000
_cell.length_b   1.000
_cell.length_c   1.000
_cell.angle_alpha   90.00
_cell.angle_beta   90.00
_cell.angle_gamma   90.00
#
_symmetry.space_group_name_H-M   'P 1'
#
loop_
_entity.id
_entity.type
_entity.pdbx_description
1 polymer ?
#
loop_
_entity_poly.entity_id
_entity_poly.type
_entity_poly.pdbx_seq_one_letter_code
_entity_poly.pdbx_strand_id
1 'polypeptide(L)'
;MSSSRTFGIAPITHKDSTAILGANFSLDTDKGILTQGATSLRLHSIITFQNNQILSSKLFDPNSRHSVIVHNKHLISIDNDSLNTLFIQTLVLNRALSEHFRLLFETSNFKIFNLK
;
A
#
# COMPACT_ATOMS: atom_id res chain seq x y z
N MET A 1 23.12 -9.63 -0.55
CA MET A 1 22.34 -9.76 -1.79
C MET A 1 21.25 -8.70 -1.75
N SER A 2 21.22 -7.72 -2.66
CA SER A 2 20.12 -6.76 -2.69
C SER A 2 18.87 -7.48 -3.20
N SER A 3 17.85 -7.64 -2.36
CA SER A 3 16.52 -8.01 -2.84
C SER A 3 16.06 -6.94 -3.83
N SER A 4 15.59 -7.36 -5.01
CA SER A 4 14.88 -6.45 -5.89
C SER A 4 13.64 -5.98 -5.15
N ARG A 5 13.55 -4.68 -4.86
CA ARG A 5 12.32 -4.07 -4.35
C ARG A 5 11.26 -4.17 -5.44
N THR A 6 10.05 -4.52 -5.05
CA THR A 6 8.94 -4.72 -5.98
C THR A 6 7.85 -3.72 -5.65
N PHE A 7 7.51 -2.90 -6.62
CA PHE A 7 6.50 -1.87 -6.50
C PHE A 7 5.69 -1.79 -7.79
N GLY A 8 4.38 -1.80 -7.67
CA GLY A 8 3.47 -1.67 -8.81
C GLY A 8 2.22 -0.90 -8.41
N ILE A 9 1.77 0.01 -9.29
CA ILE A 9 0.52 0.73 -9.14
C ILE A 9 -0.40 0.33 -10.29
N ALA A 10 -1.64 -0.01 -9.96
CA ALA A 10 -2.65 -0.34 -10.96
C ALA A 10 -3.99 0.34 -10.62
N PRO A 11 -4.73 0.83 -11.62
CA PRO A 11 -6.04 1.43 -11.41
C PRO A 11 -7.08 0.37 -11.04
N ILE A 12 -7.94 0.69 -10.08
CA ILE A 12 -9.09 -0.10 -9.68
C ILE A 12 -10.26 0.26 -10.61
N THR A 13 -10.84 -0.74 -11.27
CA THR A 13 -11.99 -0.59 -12.16
C THR A 13 -13.30 -0.94 -11.46
N HIS A 14 -13.26 -1.88 -10.51
CA HIS A 14 -14.44 -2.32 -9.76
C HIS A 14 -14.08 -2.73 -8.33
N LYS A 15 -15.00 -2.50 -7.39
CA LYS A 15 -14.86 -2.88 -5.99
C LYS A 15 -16.16 -3.46 -5.45
N ASP A 16 -16.06 -4.67 -4.96
CA ASP A 16 -17.06 -5.48 -4.24
C ASP A 16 -16.70 -5.45 -2.73
N SER A 17 -17.61 -5.93 -1.88
CA SER A 17 -17.34 -6.28 -0.47
C SER A 17 -16.07 -7.12 -0.21
N THR A 18 -15.73 -8.05 -1.09
CA THR A 18 -14.72 -9.11 -0.90
C THR A 18 -13.67 -9.14 -2.00
N ALA A 19 -13.89 -8.38 -3.08
CA ALA A 19 -13.01 -8.35 -4.24
C ALA A 19 -12.75 -6.93 -4.74
N ILE A 20 -11.51 -6.68 -5.16
CA ILE A 20 -11.11 -5.46 -5.87
C ILE A 20 -10.52 -5.86 -7.21
N LEU A 21 -11.06 -5.32 -8.29
CA LEU A 21 -10.69 -5.68 -9.65
C LEU A 21 -10.04 -4.49 -10.36
N GLY A 22 -9.06 -4.78 -11.19
CA GLY A 22 -8.51 -3.86 -12.19
C GLY A 22 -8.48 -4.52 -13.56
N ALA A 23 -7.95 -3.81 -14.56
CA ALA A 23 -7.90 -4.32 -15.94
C ALA A 23 -7.09 -5.61 -16.11
N ASN A 24 -6.08 -5.82 -15.25
CA ASN A 24 -5.14 -6.92 -15.33
C ASN A 24 -4.92 -7.65 -13.99
N PHE A 25 -5.70 -7.31 -12.95
CA PHE A 25 -5.55 -7.93 -11.64
C PHE A 25 -6.90 -8.15 -10.96
N SER A 26 -6.92 -9.08 -10.00
CA SER A 26 -7.99 -9.25 -9.02
C SER A 26 -7.39 -9.45 -7.64
N LEU A 27 -7.95 -8.79 -6.64
CA LEU A 27 -7.58 -8.92 -5.23
C LEU A 27 -8.76 -9.49 -4.46
N ASP A 28 -8.61 -10.67 -3.89
CA ASP A 28 -9.53 -11.26 -2.92
C ASP A 28 -9.15 -10.74 -1.52
N THR A 29 -9.97 -9.84 -0.96
CA THR A 29 -9.70 -9.18 0.32
C THR A 29 -10.04 -10.06 1.52
N ASP A 30 -10.71 -11.18 1.31
CA ASP A 30 -11.01 -12.15 2.37
C ASP A 30 -9.92 -13.20 2.53
N LYS A 31 -9.34 -13.63 1.41
CA LYS A 31 -8.24 -14.59 1.39
C LYS A 31 -6.85 -13.95 1.39
N GLY A 32 -6.75 -12.66 1.09
CA GLY A 32 -5.46 -11.98 0.99
C GLY A 32 -4.67 -12.45 -0.22
N ILE A 33 -5.33 -12.60 -1.37
CA ILE A 33 -4.70 -13.12 -2.59
C ILE A 33 -4.80 -12.06 -3.69
N LEU A 34 -3.65 -11.67 -4.24
CA LEU A 34 -3.56 -10.84 -5.43
C LEU A 34 -3.24 -11.73 -6.64
N THR A 35 -4.09 -11.70 -7.66
CA THR A 35 -3.91 -12.44 -8.90
C THR A 35 -3.69 -11.47 -10.05
N GLN A 36 -2.69 -11.74 -10.90
CA GLN A 36 -2.39 -11.00 -12.11
C GLN A 36 -2.13 -12.02 -13.24
N GLY A 37 -3.03 -12.08 -14.22
CA GLY A 37 -2.98 -13.11 -15.26
C GLY A 37 -3.07 -14.53 -14.67
N ALA A 38 -2.07 -15.37 -14.96
CA ALA A 38 -1.99 -16.75 -14.45
C ALA A 38 -1.28 -16.88 -13.08
N THR A 39 -0.79 -15.77 -12.52
CA THR A 39 0.00 -15.78 -11.29
C THR A 39 -0.83 -15.26 -10.11
N SER A 40 -0.76 -15.96 -8.98
CA SER A 40 -1.37 -15.55 -7.71
C SER A 40 -0.33 -15.42 -6.61
N LEU A 41 -0.46 -14.37 -5.82
CA LEU A 41 0.43 -14.01 -4.73
C LEU A 41 -0.37 -13.95 -3.43
N ARG A 42 0.06 -14.73 -2.43
CA ARG A 42 -0.44 -14.57 -1.06
C ARG A 42 0.14 -13.30 -0.47
N LEU A 43 -0.69 -12.51 0.20
CA LEU A 43 -0.29 -11.25 0.79
C LEU A 43 0.02 -11.39 2.27
N HIS A 44 0.89 -10.53 2.76
CA HIS A 44 1.14 -10.32 4.16
C HIS A 44 0.02 -9.47 4.77
N SER A 45 -0.29 -8.35 4.10
CA SER A 45 -1.33 -7.44 4.55
C SER A 45 -2.06 -6.76 3.40
N ILE A 46 -3.29 -6.34 3.68
CA ILE A 46 -4.04 -5.39 2.86
C ILE A 46 -4.36 -4.18 3.74
N ILE A 47 -3.89 -3.01 3.30
CA ILE A 47 -4.10 -1.72 3.97
C ILE A 47 -5.06 -0.91 3.11
N THR A 48 -6.23 -0.54 3.64
CA THR A 48 -7.14 0.38 2.96
C THR A 48 -6.89 1.78 3.48
N PHE A 49 -6.47 2.69 2.60
CA PHE A 49 -6.23 4.09 2.89
C PHE A 49 -7.15 4.97 2.05
N GLN A 50 -7.89 5.84 2.72
CA GLN A 50 -8.82 6.77 2.07
C GLN A 50 -9.05 7.97 2.99
N ASN A 51 -9.30 9.14 2.40
CA ASN A 51 -9.53 10.38 3.14
C ASN A 51 -8.39 10.71 4.13
N ASN A 52 -7.14 10.52 3.69
CA ASN A 52 -5.92 10.82 4.44
C ASN A 52 -5.72 10.00 5.74
N GLN A 53 -6.38 8.84 5.85
CA GLN A 53 -6.27 7.93 7.01
C GLN A 53 -6.34 6.45 6.59
N ILE A 54 -5.77 5.58 7.43
CA ILE A 54 -5.92 4.13 7.30
C ILE A 54 -7.32 3.75 7.82
N LEU A 55 -8.20 3.28 6.93
CA LEU A 55 -9.53 2.81 7.29
C LEU A 55 -9.52 1.38 7.82
N SER A 56 -8.66 0.53 7.26
CA SER A 56 -8.49 -0.85 7.69
C SER A 56 -7.10 -1.37 7.36
N SER A 57 -6.64 -2.33 8.14
CA SER A 57 -5.41 -3.07 7.91
C SER A 57 -5.63 -4.52 8.34
N LYS A 58 -5.69 -5.43 7.38
CA LYS A 58 -5.92 -6.87 7.62
C LYS A 58 -4.65 -7.64 7.32
N LEU A 59 -4.25 -8.51 8.25
CA LEU A 59 -3.11 -9.40 8.12
C LEU A 59 -3.55 -10.77 7.62
N PHE A 60 -2.69 -11.44 6.85
CA PHE A 60 -2.93 -12.75 6.28
C PHE A 60 -1.73 -13.68 6.53
N ASP A 61 -0.84 -13.85 5.56
CA ASP A 61 0.30 -14.76 5.67
C ASP A 61 1.55 -14.03 6.22
N PRO A 62 2.00 -14.34 7.46
CA PRO A 62 3.18 -13.69 8.04
C PRO A 62 4.48 -13.98 7.26
N ASN A 63 4.52 -15.06 6.46
CA ASN A 63 5.69 -15.42 5.66
C ASN A 63 5.68 -14.77 4.27
N SER A 64 4.57 -14.14 3.87
CA SER A 64 4.54 -13.40 2.60
C SER A 64 5.41 -12.15 2.70
N ARG A 65 6.10 -11.86 1.59
CA ARG A 65 6.97 -10.66 1.46
C ARG A 65 6.25 -9.47 0.84
N HIS A 66 4.99 -9.59 0.47
CA HIS A 66 4.26 -8.55 -0.26
C HIS A 66 3.00 -8.15 0.47
N SER A 67 2.73 -6.85 0.45
CA SER A 67 1.50 -6.25 0.94
C SER A 67 0.83 -5.46 -0.18
N VAL A 68 -0.42 -5.09 0.06
CA VAL A 68 -1.17 -4.21 -0.84
C VAL A 68 -1.68 -3.01 -0.06
N ILE A 69 -1.55 -1.83 -0.66
CA ILE A 69 -2.24 -0.62 -0.23
C ILE A 69 -3.34 -0.31 -1.24
N VAL A 70 -4.58 -0.29 -0.78
CA VAL A 70 -5.73 0.20 -1.56
C VAL A 70 -5.87 1.69 -1.26
N HIS A 71 -5.50 2.53 -2.22
CA HIS A 71 -5.47 3.98 -2.07
C HIS A 71 -6.38 4.66 -3.11
N ASN A 72 -7.50 5.22 -2.65
CA ASN A 72 -8.52 5.82 -3.52
C ASN A 72 -8.96 4.86 -4.65
N LYS A 73 -8.63 5.18 -5.91
CA LYS A 73 -8.93 4.37 -7.10
C LYS A 73 -7.73 3.57 -7.60
N HIS A 74 -6.73 3.34 -6.76
CA HIS A 74 -5.52 2.61 -7.12
C HIS A 74 -5.21 1.50 -6.12
N LEU A 75 -4.68 0.40 -6.64
CA LEU A 75 -4.03 -0.65 -5.88
C LEU A 75 -2.52 -0.44 -6.01
N ILE A 76 -1.82 -0.46 -4.89
CA ILE A 76 -0.36 -0.40 -4.83
C ILE A 76 0.11 -1.74 -4.27
N SER A 77 0.74 -2.57 -5.12
CA SER A 77 1.44 -3.78 -4.70
C SER A 77 2.86 -3.40 -4.31
N ILE A 78 3.29 -3.83 -3.13
CA ILE A 78 4.56 -3.39 -2.55
C ILE A 78 5.18 -4.49 -1.71
N ASP A 79 6.50 -4.65 -1.78
CA ASP A 79 7.22 -5.52 -0.85
C ASP A 79 7.27 -4.92 0.58
N ASN A 80 7.37 -5.78 1.59
CA ASN A 80 7.29 -5.36 2.98
C ASN A 80 8.48 -4.49 3.41
N ASP A 81 9.65 -4.59 2.76
CA ASP A 81 10.79 -3.74 3.06
C ASP A 81 10.52 -2.31 2.57
N SER A 82 10.00 -2.19 1.34
CA SER A 82 9.57 -0.92 0.74
C SER A 82 8.40 -0.27 1.49
N LEU A 83 7.45 -1.07 2.00
CA LEU A 83 6.33 -0.58 2.79
C LEU A 83 6.80 0.21 4.01
N ASN A 84 7.87 -0.23 4.66
CA ASN A 84 8.41 0.40 5.87
C ASN A 84 9.34 1.60 5.59
N THR A 85 9.53 1.98 4.33
CA THR A 85 10.34 3.16 4.00
C THR A 85 9.66 4.45 4.44
N LEU A 86 10.48 5.45 4.80
CA LEU A 86 10.05 6.80 5.15
C LEU A 86 9.07 7.38 4.12
N PHE A 87 9.38 7.19 2.84
CA PHE A 87 8.55 7.67 1.73
C PHE A 87 7.13 7.11 1.80
N ILE A 88 6.97 5.79 1.93
CA ILE A 88 5.64 5.16 1.95
C ILE A 88 4.89 5.52 3.22
N GLN A 89 5.55 5.44 4.38
CA GLN A 89 4.91 5.71 5.66
C GLN A 89 4.39 7.14 5.73
N THR A 90 5.15 8.13 5.25
CA THR A 90 4.79 9.54 5.41
C THR A 90 3.99 10.11 4.23
N LEU A 91 4.35 9.77 3.00
CA LEU A 91 3.69 10.33 1.81
C LEU A 91 2.43 9.56 1.45
N VAL A 92 2.49 8.23 1.43
CA VAL A 92 1.37 7.37 0.99
C VAL A 92 0.39 7.09 2.13
N LEU A 93 0.91 6.76 3.32
CA LEU A 93 0.10 6.37 4.49
C LEU A 93 -0.11 7.49 5.50
N ASN A 94 0.35 8.71 5.22
CA ASN A 94 0.20 9.89 6.07
C ASN A 94 0.54 9.67 7.56
N ARG A 95 1.50 8.79 7.86
CA ARG A 95 1.97 8.61 9.24
C ARG A 95 2.84 9.78 9.65
N ALA A 96 2.50 10.37 10.79
CA ALA A 96 3.29 11.41 11.41
C ALA A 96 4.58 10.81 11.99
N LEU A 97 5.71 11.47 11.70
CA LEU A 97 7.02 11.16 12.27
C LEU A 97 7.50 12.33 13.12
N SER A 98 6.61 12.82 13.98
CA SER A 98 6.80 14.05 14.76
C SER A 98 8.00 14.00 15.69
N GLU A 99 8.51 12.82 16.03
CA GLU A 99 9.71 12.65 16.85
C GLU A 99 10.98 13.14 16.13
N HIS A 100 11.10 12.90 14.82
CA HIS A 100 12.31 13.22 14.05
C HIS A 100 12.12 14.34 13.03
N PHE A 101 10.89 14.57 12.57
CA PHE A 101 10.59 15.49 11.50
C PHE A 101 9.52 16.50 11.92
N ARG A 102 9.68 17.74 11.48
CA ARG A 102 8.64 18.78 11.52
C ARG A 102 8.10 18.99 10.11
N LEU A 103 6.81 18.75 9.90
CA LEU A 103 6.14 19.12 8.65
C LEU A 103 6.16 20.65 8.53
N LEU A 104 6.74 21.15 7.45
CA LEU A 104 6.78 22.59 7.13
C LEU A 104 5.66 22.98 6.17
N PHE A 105 5.38 22.11 5.20
CA PHE A 105 4.48 22.41 4.10
C PHE A 105 3.91 21.12 3.50
N GLU A 106 2.62 21.13 3.15
CA GLU A 106 1.92 20.01 2.53
C GLU A 106 1.02 20.51 1.40
N THR A 107 1.04 19.78 0.29
CA THR A 107 0.12 19.94 -0.83
C THR A 107 -0.51 18.59 -1.18
N SER A 108 -1.37 18.56 -2.21
CA SER A 108 -1.88 17.30 -2.76
C SER A 108 -0.78 16.40 -3.35
N ASN A 109 0.39 16.95 -3.69
CA ASN A 109 1.40 16.25 -4.50
C ASN A 109 2.74 16.04 -3.77
N PHE A 110 3.04 16.83 -2.74
CA PHE A 110 4.29 16.72 -2.00
C PHE A 110 4.17 17.24 -0.57
N LYS A 111 5.08 16.77 0.28
CA LYS A 111 5.26 17.20 1.67
C LYS A 111 6.72 17.59 1.89
N ILE A 112 6.95 18.72 2.55
CA ILE A 112 8.28 19.18 2.94
C ILE A 112 8.43 19.05 4.44
N PHE A 113 9.48 18.37 4.85
CA PHE A 113 9.84 18.15 6.25
C PHE A 113 11.17 18.82 6.57
N ASN A 114 11.26 19.41 7.75
CA ASN A 114 12.54 19.74 8.36
C ASN A 114 12.97 18.60 9.29
N LEU A 115 14.25 18.22 9.24
CA LEU A 115 14.83 17.36 10.26
C LEU A 115 14.94 18.16 11.57
N LYS A 116 14.57 17.55 12.69
CA LYS A 116 14.73 18.15 14.02
C LYS A 116 16.15 17.97 14.54
#